data_AF-A0A2V7H088-F1
#
_entry.id   AF-A0A2V7H088-F1
#
_cell.length_a   1.000
_cell.length_b   1.000
_cell.length_c   1.000
_cell.angle_alpha   90.00
_cell.angle_beta   90.00
_cell.angle_gamma   90.00
#
_symmetry.space_group_name_H-M   'P 1'
#
loop_
_entity.id
_entity.type
_entity.pdbx_description
1 polymer ?
#
loop_
_entity_poly.entity_id
_entity_poly.type
_entity_poly.pdbx_seq_one_letter_code
_entity_poly.pdbx_strand_id
1 'polypeptide(L)'
;MLLVPGVVATYYARAALGKLWRMFFQYGYFKPLVARKVGAVMTARQLVPALFVFTVGLAAVFAPWFGPARMLLFLTLGAYVTADLIVALILARRREMPVGLASSVVFPVVHFAHGSGYLLGTWDFVIRRRRGAPSVALTR
;
A
#
# COMPACT_ATOMS: atom_id res chain seq x y z
N MET A 1 -5.79 24.96 14.36
CA MET A 1 -6.81 24.05 13.79
C MET A 1 -8.17 24.60 14.16
N LEU A 2 -8.89 25.21 13.23
CA LEU A 2 -10.28 25.64 13.43
C LEU A 2 -11.18 24.41 13.31
N LEU A 3 -11.58 23.83 14.45
CA LEU A 3 -12.71 22.90 14.46
C LEU A 3 -13.98 23.75 14.48
N VAL A 4 -14.65 23.88 13.34
CA VAL A 4 -15.97 24.52 13.28
C VAL A 4 -16.97 23.56 13.95
N PRO A 5 -17.57 23.92 15.09
CA PRO A 5 -18.34 22.99 15.93
C PRO A 5 -19.63 22.46 15.27
N GLY A 6 -20.03 23.00 14.12
CA GLY A 6 -21.19 22.55 13.34
C GLY A 6 -20.89 21.60 12.18
N VAL A 7 -19.62 21.29 11.88
CA VAL A 7 -19.28 20.41 10.75
C VAL A 7 -19.29 18.96 11.20
N VAL A 8 -20.37 18.25 10.88
CA VAL A 8 -20.46 16.79 11.05
C VAL A 8 -19.98 16.13 9.76
N ALA A 9 -18.81 15.49 9.80
CA ALA A 9 -18.29 14.70 8.70
C ALA A 9 -18.70 13.23 8.88
N THR A 10 -19.73 12.78 8.16
CA THR A 10 -20.11 11.36 8.15
C THR A 10 -19.10 10.56 7.33
N TYR A 11 -18.29 9.75 8.00
CA TYR A 11 -17.32 8.88 7.33
C TYR A 11 -17.99 7.59 6.85
N TYR A 12 -18.24 7.49 5.55
CA TYR A 12 -18.68 6.25 4.93
C TYR A 12 -17.48 5.36 4.60
N ALA A 13 -17.26 4.34 5.43
CA ALA A 13 -16.32 3.27 5.11
C ALA A 13 -16.65 2.68 3.72
N ARG A 14 -15.64 2.56 2.86
CA ARG A 14 -15.86 2.13 1.47
C ARG A 14 -16.32 0.67 1.44
N ALA A 15 -17.50 0.42 0.88
CA ALA A 15 -18.15 -0.89 0.88
C ALA A 15 -17.50 -1.97 -0.01
N ALA A 16 -16.46 -1.64 -0.81
CA ALA A 16 -15.89 -2.57 -1.79
C ALA A 16 -14.37 -2.54 -1.82
N LEU A 17 -13.74 -3.72 -1.86
CA LEU A 17 -12.29 -3.90 -1.98
C LEU A 17 -11.70 -3.19 -3.21
N GLY A 18 -12.43 -3.17 -4.33
CA GLY A 18 -11.98 -2.44 -5.53
C GLY A 18 -11.95 -0.91 -5.34
N LYS A 19 -12.77 -0.35 -4.45
CA LYS A 19 -12.69 1.08 -4.09
C LYS A 19 -11.52 1.32 -3.13
N LEU A 20 -11.31 0.41 -2.18
CA LEU A 20 -10.16 0.43 -1.27
C LEU A 20 -8.84 0.39 -2.03
N TRP A 21 -8.68 -0.54 -2.97
CA TRP A 21 -7.51 -0.64 -3.83
C TRP A 21 -7.22 0.67 -4.55
N ARG A 22 -8.22 1.24 -5.24
CA ARG A 22 -8.05 2.49 -5.99
C ARG A 22 -7.62 3.66 -5.10
N MET A 23 -8.22 3.79 -3.92
CA MET A 23 -7.87 4.82 -2.96
C MET A 23 -6.41 4.68 -2.49
N PHE A 24 -6.01 3.50 -2.04
CA PHE A 24 -4.64 3.27 -1.57
C PHE A 24 -3.60 3.34 -2.68
N PHE A 25 -3.97 2.93 -3.89
CA PHE A 25 -3.15 3.10 -5.09
C PHE A 25 -2.88 4.59 -5.36
N GLN A 26 -3.93 5.42 -5.40
CA GLN A 26 -3.78 6.86 -5.58
C GLN A 26 -2.94 7.49 -4.47
N TYR A 27 -3.14 7.07 -3.22
CA TYR A 27 -2.33 7.54 -2.08
C TYR A 27 -0.85 7.20 -2.24
N GLY A 28 -0.53 5.99 -2.70
CA GLY A 28 0.84 5.62 -3.03
C GLY A 28 1.37 6.45 -4.20
N TYR A 29 0.58 6.60 -5.26
CA TYR A 29 0.94 7.22 -6.52
C TYR A 29 1.32 8.70 -6.42
N PHE A 30 0.57 9.50 -5.69
CA PHE A 30 0.85 10.94 -5.55
C PHE A 30 1.91 11.25 -4.48
N LYS A 31 2.33 10.27 -3.69
CA LYS A 31 3.27 10.47 -2.58
C LYS A 31 4.66 10.94 -3.00
N PRO A 32 5.28 10.41 -4.07
CA PRO A 32 6.55 10.90 -4.59
C PRO A 32 6.49 12.38 -5.02
N LEU A 33 5.34 12.85 -5.53
CA LEU A 33 5.15 14.28 -5.81
C LEU A 33 5.17 15.13 -4.55
N VAL A 34 4.51 14.67 -3.48
CA VAL A 34 4.53 15.37 -2.19
C VAL A 34 5.95 15.40 -1.62
N ALA A 35 6.65 14.26 -1.65
CA ALA A 35 8.05 14.19 -1.21
C ALA A 35 8.95 15.12 -2.02
N ARG A 36 8.75 15.21 -3.34
CA ARG A 36 9.46 16.16 -4.20
C ARG A 36 9.11 17.62 -3.89
N LYS A 37 7.85 17.92 -3.58
CA LYS A 37 7.38 19.28 -3.24
C LYS A 37 7.92 19.74 -1.89
N VAL A 38 7.97 18.84 -0.91
CA VAL A 38 8.44 19.12 0.46
C VAL A 38 9.96 18.98 0.58
N GLY A 39 10.62 18.30 -0.36
CA GLY A 39 12.07 18.02 -0.34
C GLY A 39 12.48 16.92 0.64
N ALA A 40 11.53 16.24 1.29
CA ALA A 40 11.80 15.21 2.28
C ALA A 40 10.78 14.06 2.20
N VAL A 41 11.23 12.85 2.49
CA VAL A 41 10.33 11.72 2.75
C VAL A 41 9.81 11.84 4.17
N MET A 42 8.52 12.19 4.32
CA MET A 42 7.95 12.53 5.63
C MET A 42 8.02 11.39 6.65
N THR A 43 7.90 10.11 6.24
CA THR A 43 8.05 8.96 7.15
C THR A 43 8.56 7.70 6.45
N ALA A 44 9.58 7.05 7.01
CA ALA A 44 10.15 5.79 6.49
C ALA A 44 9.12 4.64 6.42
N ARG A 45 8.14 4.62 7.34
CA ARG A 45 7.04 3.63 7.36
C ARG A 45 6.24 3.59 6.05
N GLN A 46 6.18 4.68 5.31
CA GLN A 46 5.43 4.75 4.06
C GLN A 46 6.19 4.14 2.88
N LEU A 47 7.50 3.91 3.02
CA LEU A 47 8.33 3.22 2.02
C LEU A 47 8.21 1.71 2.14
N VAL A 48 7.85 1.19 3.32
CA VAL A 48 7.78 -0.25 3.58
C VAL A 48 6.89 -0.99 2.57
N PRO A 49 5.67 -0.52 2.23
CA PRO A 49 4.85 -1.20 1.22
C PRO A 49 5.47 -1.17 -0.18
N ALA A 50 6.15 -0.08 -0.54
CA ALA A 50 6.80 0.06 -1.84
C ALA A 50 8.03 -0.85 -1.96
N LEU A 51 8.86 -0.90 -0.91
CA LEU A 51 10.01 -1.80 -0.79
C LEU A 51 9.55 -3.25 -0.81
N PHE A 52 8.50 -3.61 -0.08
CA PHE A 52 7.94 -4.95 -0.10
C PHE A 52 7.52 -5.38 -1.51
N VAL A 53 6.70 -4.56 -2.19
CA VAL A 53 6.25 -4.86 -3.56
C VAL A 53 7.43 -4.93 -4.53
N PHE A 54 8.42 -4.04 -4.39
CA PHE A 54 9.62 -4.06 -5.22
C PHE A 54 10.46 -5.32 -5.01
N THR A 55 10.74 -5.69 -3.76
CA THR A 55 11.52 -6.89 -3.41
C THR A 55 10.82 -8.16 -3.88
N VAL A 56 9.51 -8.27 -3.67
CA VAL A 56 8.71 -9.42 -4.14
C VAL A 56 8.70 -9.47 -5.67
N GLY A 57 8.49 -8.33 -6.35
CA GLY A 57 8.50 -8.26 -7.80
C GLY A 57 9.85 -8.64 -8.40
N LEU A 58 10.94 -8.12 -7.84
CA LEU A 58 12.31 -8.42 -8.28
C LEU A 58 12.64 -9.90 -8.04
N ALA A 59 12.35 -10.41 -6.85
CA ALA A 59 12.59 -11.82 -6.51
C ALA A 59 11.75 -12.75 -7.39
N ALA A 60 10.50 -12.41 -7.70
CA ALA A 60 9.65 -13.19 -8.61
C ALA A 60 10.18 -13.20 -10.04
N VAL A 61 10.71 -12.08 -10.53
CA VAL A 61 11.35 -12.00 -11.86
C VAL A 61 12.62 -12.85 -11.89
N PHE A 62 13.45 -12.88 -10.85
CA PHE A 62 14.69 -13.68 -10.88
C PHE A 62 14.54 -15.13 -10.40
N ALA A 63 13.41 -15.48 -9.79
CA ALA A 63 13.14 -16.79 -9.21
C ALA A 63 13.36 -17.98 -10.18
N PRO A 64 12.95 -17.93 -11.47
CA PRO A 64 13.18 -19.06 -12.38
C PRO A 64 14.66 -19.34 -12.65
N TRP A 65 15.50 -18.30 -12.56
CA TRP A 65 16.91 -18.37 -12.97
C TRP A 65 17.89 -18.44 -11.78
N PHE A 66 17.47 -18.00 -10.59
CA PHE A 66 18.37 -17.87 -9.44
C PHE A 66 17.79 -18.50 -8.18
N GLY A 67 18.43 -19.57 -7.70
CA GLY A 67 18.03 -20.29 -6.49
C GLY A 67 17.84 -19.39 -5.26
N PRO A 68 18.79 -18.48 -4.96
CA PRO A 68 18.62 -17.53 -3.86
C PRO A 68 17.46 -16.56 -4.03
N ALA A 69 17.08 -16.20 -5.26
CA ALA A 69 15.91 -15.35 -5.51
C ALA A 69 14.61 -16.09 -5.15
N ARG A 70 14.52 -17.40 -5.41
CA ARG A 70 13.40 -18.23 -4.93
C ARG A 70 13.33 -18.24 -3.41
N MET A 71 14.47 -18.47 -2.75
CA MET A 71 14.52 -18.48 -1.29
C MET A 71 14.08 -17.13 -0.71
N LEU A 72 14.58 -16.02 -1.26
CA LEU A 72 14.19 -14.68 -0.86
C LEU A 72 12.69 -14.43 -1.06
N LEU A 73 12.12 -14.87 -2.18
CA LEU A 73 10.69 -14.77 -2.46
C LEU A 73 9.88 -15.55 -1.41
N PHE A 74 10.21 -16.82 -1.16
CA PHE A 74 9.51 -17.65 -0.18
C PHE A 74 9.64 -17.11 1.25
N LEU A 75 10.83 -16.65 1.66
CA LEU A 75 11.03 -16.05 2.97
C LEU A 75 10.24 -14.75 3.13
N THR A 76 10.25 -13.89 2.11
CA THR A 76 9.56 -12.59 2.16
C THR A 76 8.04 -12.77 2.21
N LEU A 77 7.49 -13.62 1.32
CA LEU A 77 6.07 -13.92 1.29
C LEU A 77 5.64 -14.70 2.55
N GLY A 78 6.44 -15.67 2.98
CA GLY A 78 6.19 -16.45 4.19
C GLY A 78 6.14 -15.57 5.42
N ALA A 79 7.16 -14.72 5.63
CA ALA A 79 7.19 -13.78 6.76
C ALA A 79 6.00 -12.81 6.72
N TYR A 80 5.61 -12.32 5.54
CA TYR A 80 4.45 -11.44 5.38
C TYR A 80 3.14 -12.15 5.75
N VAL A 81 2.90 -13.35 5.21
CA VAL A 81 1.70 -14.15 5.51
C VAL A 81 1.65 -14.51 6.99
N THR A 82 2.77 -14.91 7.59
CA THR A 82 2.82 -15.20 9.03
C THR A 82 2.49 -13.96 9.87
N ALA A 83 3.06 -12.80 9.53
CA ALA A 83 2.75 -11.55 10.23
C ALA A 83 1.27 -11.18 10.07
N ASP A 84 0.72 -11.29 8.86
CA ASP A 84 -0.69 -11.03 8.58
C ASP A 84 -1.62 -11.93 9.39
N LEU A 85 -1.35 -13.24 9.43
CA LEU A 85 -2.12 -14.20 10.21
C LEU A 85 -2.03 -13.96 11.71
N ILE A 86 -0.85 -13.60 12.24
CA ILE A 86 -0.68 -13.22 13.64
C ILE A 86 -1.56 -12.02 13.96
N VAL A 87 -1.52 -10.97 13.13
CA VAL A 87 -2.32 -9.76 13.35
C VAL A 87 -3.81 -10.08 13.22
N ALA A 88 -4.22 -10.87 12.24
CA ALA A 88 -5.60 -11.31 12.06
C ALA A 88 -6.11 -12.09 13.28
N LEU A 89 -5.31 -12.99 13.85
CA LEU A 89 -5.65 -13.73 15.06
C LEU A 89 -5.76 -12.80 16.28
N ILE A 90 -4.83 -11.84 16.42
CA ILE A 90 -4.90 -10.82 17.48
C ILE A 90 -6.19 -10.00 17.36
N LEU A 91 -6.56 -9.58 16.15
CA LEU A 91 -7.80 -8.82 15.92
C LEU A 91 -9.05 -9.67 16.16
N ALA A 92 -9.05 -10.93 15.73
CA ALA A 92 -10.13 -11.88 15.99
C ALA A 92 -10.38 -12.04 17.49
N ARG A 93 -9.31 -12.10 18.30
CA ARG A 93 -9.41 -12.20 19.77
C ARG A 93 -9.82 -10.91 20.47
N ARG A 94 -9.41 -9.75 19.95
CA ARG A 94 -9.66 -8.44 20.58
C ARG A 94 -10.99 -7.81 20.19
N ARG A 95 -11.52 -8.17 19.03
CA ARG A 95 -12.77 -7.67 18.47
C ARG A 95 -13.70 -8.85 18.23
N GLU A 96 -13.66 -9.39 17.02
CA GLU A 96 -14.55 -10.45 16.54
C GLU A 96 -13.93 -11.17 15.33
N MET A 97 -14.30 -12.43 15.13
CA MET A 97 -13.76 -13.28 14.06
C MET A 97 -13.91 -12.66 12.65
N PRO A 98 -15.06 -12.04 12.28
CA PRO A 98 -15.20 -11.37 10.98
C PRO A 98 -14.17 -10.27 10.75
N VAL A 99 -13.80 -9.51 11.79
CA VAL A 99 -12.80 -8.45 11.70
C VAL A 99 -11.41 -9.03 11.46
N GLY A 100 -11.06 -10.13 12.13
CA GLY A 100 -9.81 -10.85 11.87
C GLY A 100 -9.72 -11.37 10.44
N LEU A 101 -10.76 -12.07 9.96
CA LEU A 101 -10.83 -12.61 8.60
C LEU A 101 -10.78 -11.51 7.53
N ALA A 102 -11.52 -10.41 7.74
CA ALA A 102 -11.50 -9.27 6.84
C ALA A 102 -10.10 -8.63 6.78
N SER A 103 -9.40 -8.56 7.92
CA SER A 103 -8.05 -7.98 8.00
C SER A 103 -7.04 -8.74 7.14
N SER A 104 -7.12 -10.07 7.11
CA SER A 104 -6.24 -10.90 6.27
C SER A 104 -6.39 -10.66 4.77
N VAL A 105 -7.53 -10.12 4.33
CA VAL A 105 -7.73 -9.72 2.93
C VAL A 105 -7.38 -8.25 2.72
N VAL A 106 -7.78 -7.40 3.67
CA VAL A 106 -7.61 -5.95 3.59
C VAL A 106 -6.13 -5.54 3.62
N PHE A 107 -5.31 -6.15 4.48
CA PHE A 107 -3.90 -5.76 4.60
C PHE A 107 -3.11 -6.05 3.32
N PRO A 108 -3.17 -7.23 2.69
CA PRO A 108 -2.55 -7.44 1.39
C PRO A 108 -3.01 -6.41 0.35
N VAL A 109 -4.32 -6.20 0.22
CA VAL A 109 -4.89 -5.24 -0.74
C VAL A 109 -4.30 -3.83 -0.53
N VAL A 110 -4.21 -3.38 0.72
CA VAL A 110 -3.64 -2.07 1.06
C VAL A 110 -2.15 -1.98 0.74
N HIS A 111 -1.35 -2.99 1.12
CA HIS A 111 0.10 -2.99 0.91
C HIS A 111 0.46 -3.05 -0.57
N PHE A 112 -0.21 -3.93 -1.32
CA PHE A 112 0.00 -4.06 -2.77
C PHE A 112 -0.49 -2.84 -3.53
N ALA A 113 -1.67 -2.29 -3.20
CA ALA A 113 -2.18 -1.08 -3.84
C ALA A 113 -1.24 0.10 -3.62
N HIS A 114 -0.88 0.36 -2.36
CA HIS A 114 0.00 1.48 -2.01
C HIS A 114 1.40 1.29 -2.59
N GLY A 115 1.98 0.10 -2.48
CA GLY A 115 3.32 -0.19 -3.00
C GLY A 115 3.39 -0.03 -4.52
N SER A 116 2.44 -0.60 -5.26
CA SER A 116 2.36 -0.48 -6.71
C SER A 116 2.15 0.97 -7.15
N GLY A 117 1.25 1.69 -6.47
CA GLY A 117 1.03 3.11 -6.70
C GLY A 117 2.31 3.92 -6.50
N TYR A 118 3.01 3.71 -5.38
CA TYR A 118 4.24 4.43 -5.06
C TYR A 118 5.35 4.20 -6.09
N LEU A 119 5.55 2.95 -6.54
CA LEU A 119 6.54 2.62 -7.56
C LEU A 119 6.23 3.31 -8.89
N LEU A 120 4.97 3.25 -9.34
CA LEU A 120 4.53 3.92 -10.57
C LEU A 120 4.64 5.45 -10.46
N GLY A 121 4.24 6.03 -9.33
CA GLY A 121 4.38 7.46 -9.07
C GLY A 121 5.85 7.90 -9.08
N THR A 122 6.74 7.08 -8.51
CA THR A 122 8.18 7.36 -8.52
C THR A 122 8.72 7.33 -9.95
N TRP A 123 8.36 6.29 -10.72
CA TRP A 123 8.72 6.21 -12.13
C TRP A 123 8.22 7.40 -12.95
N ASP A 124 6.96 7.78 -12.80
CA ASP A 124 6.35 8.86 -13.59
C ASP A 124 6.88 10.25 -13.22
N PHE A 125 7.02 10.54 -11.93
CA PHE A 125 7.30 11.89 -11.44
C PHE A 125 8.79 12.18 -11.18
N VAL A 126 9.57 11.14 -10.86
CA VAL A 126 11.01 11.27 -10.58
C VAL A 126 11.82 10.92 -11.82
N ILE A 127 11.55 9.76 -12.45
CA ILE A 127 12.34 9.27 -13.59
C ILE A 127 11.88 9.92 -14.89
N ARG A 128 10.61 9.76 -15.27
CA ARG A 128 10.06 10.32 -16.52
C ARG A 128 9.79 11.82 -16.45
N ARG A 129 9.89 12.44 -15.27
CA ARG A 129 9.62 13.87 -15.01
C ARG A 129 8.31 14.35 -15.66
N ARG A 130 7.27 13.52 -15.72
CA ARG A 130 5.98 13.92 -16.30
C ARG A 130 5.48 15.18 -15.58
N ARG A 131 5.29 16.25 -16.35
CA ARG A 131 4.69 17.51 -15.90
C ARG A 131 3.18 17.40 -16.13
N GLY A 132 2.47 16.94 -15.11
CA GLY A 132 1.02 16.80 -15.12
C GLY A 132 0.61 15.62 -14.27
N ALA A 133 -0.37 15.81 -13.39
CA ALA A 133 -1.05 14.69 -12.74
C ALA A 133 -1.65 13.85 -13.88
N PRO A 134 -1.26 12.58 -14.05
CA PRO A 134 -1.99 11.74 -14.98
C PRO A 134 -3.42 11.70 -14.49
N SER A 135 -4.32 11.62 -15.46
CA SER A 135 -5.72 11.28 -15.28
C SER A 135 -5.85 9.84 -14.77
N VAL A 136 -5.20 9.49 -13.66
CA VAL A 136 -5.71 8.44 -12.80
C VAL A 136 -7.04 9.01 -12.35
N ALA A 137 -8.11 8.65 -13.05
CA ALA A 137 -9.44 9.20 -12.85
C ALA A 137 -9.71 9.24 -11.35
N LEU A 138 -9.68 10.45 -10.77
CA LEU A 138 -9.95 10.70 -9.36
C LEU A 138 -11.41 10.33 -9.16
N THR A 139 -11.64 9.03 -8.94
CA THR A 139 -12.98 8.49 -8.86
C THR A 139 -13.51 8.95 -7.51
N ARG A 140 -14.52 9.82 -7.56
CA ARG A 140 -15.25 10.30 -6.38
C ARG A 140 -15.82 9.13 -5.57
#